data_AF-A0A7J2YWY3-F1
#
_entry.id   AF-A0A7J2YWY3-F1
#
_cell.length_a   1.000
_cell.length_b   1.000
_cell.length_c   1.000
_cell.angle_alpha   90.00
_cell.angle_beta   90.00
_cell.angle_gamma   90.00
#
_symmetry.space_group_name_H-M   'P 1'
#
loop_
_entity.id
_entity.type
_entity.pdbx_description
1 polymer ?
#
loop_
_entity_poly.entity_id
_entity_poly.type
_entity_poly.pdbx_seq_one_letter_code
_entity_poly.pdbx_strand_id
1 'polypeptide(L)'
;MKKGYLKALSLTVVLLAVVALAPIGRTEGQSQDTVVSFLLLNHNRDKTYELNVSIPYILYQYYTVQSHFLFSPSDFSRFVTPYTLKPIADRLWQIYNNTEDFTNAVLGMVHQITYKEVAPPKYPVETLVNGYGDCDLFSYIAASILEAGGIPTVLLYYKEQEHMEIAVDIGSEPTQARTSVYSVTYQNATYYIAECTGGQWRQGWRVGECPTDYQNATTQIIGLDGMEQTSIAQVGASLRELDPSTLALQVSSSLTLENSPIVISGQILPQVAGENVTLQAKINSNNWITIATVETQPDGTFTYSWTPPSGTIDIQANWEGNRQYNGASSAQNSVFVMPYIFLALILTLAVGIVLLSLVFVVVSRRRKNAISMQMQSSAPPPPPNLS
;
A
#
# COMPACT_ATOMS: atom_id res chain seq x y z
N MET A 1 66.81 20.88 -40.28
CA MET A 1 65.59 21.40 -40.95
C MET A 1 65.36 20.53 -42.18
N LYS A 2 64.17 20.12 -42.62
CA LYS A 2 62.78 20.27 -42.20
C LYS A 2 62.04 19.31 -43.14
N LYS A 3 61.29 18.34 -42.63
CA LYS A 3 60.12 17.72 -43.30
C LYS A 3 59.26 16.88 -42.35
N GLY A 4 59.46 17.06 -41.04
CA GLY A 4 58.64 16.49 -39.96
C GLY A 4 57.49 17.40 -39.50
N TYR A 5 57.07 18.39 -40.28
CA TYR A 5 56.05 19.38 -39.86
C TYR A 5 54.97 19.70 -40.92
N LEU A 6 54.90 18.96 -42.04
CA LEU A 6 53.92 19.23 -43.11
C LEU A 6 52.89 18.11 -43.35
N LYS A 7 53.04 16.93 -42.73
CA LYS A 7 52.00 15.88 -42.76
C LYS A 7 51.08 15.91 -41.52
N ALA A 8 51.50 16.60 -40.45
CA ALA A 8 50.72 16.78 -39.22
C ALA A 8 49.84 18.04 -39.21
N LEU A 9 49.90 18.89 -40.25
CA LEU A 9 49.04 20.10 -40.37
C LEU A 9 47.88 19.93 -41.37
N SER A 10 47.92 18.91 -42.23
CA SER A 10 46.90 18.67 -43.27
C SER A 10 45.73 17.80 -42.80
N LEU A 11 45.90 17.04 -41.71
CA LEU A 11 44.82 16.23 -41.13
C LEU A 11 43.98 17.03 -40.12
N THR A 12 44.60 18.00 -39.46
CA THR A 12 43.99 18.81 -38.41
C THR A 12 43.01 19.84 -38.96
N VAL A 13 43.20 20.32 -40.19
CA VAL A 13 42.29 21.32 -40.81
C VAL A 13 41.08 20.68 -41.50
N VAL A 14 41.18 19.41 -41.92
CA VAL A 14 40.03 18.70 -42.53
C VAL A 14 39.14 18.05 -41.46
N LEU A 15 39.69 17.68 -40.29
CA LEU A 15 38.89 17.19 -39.16
C LEU A 15 38.16 18.31 -38.40
N LEU A 16 38.65 19.56 -38.48
CA LEU A 16 38.00 20.74 -37.88
C LEU A 16 36.87 21.34 -38.73
N ALA A 17 36.75 20.97 -40.01
CA ALA A 17 35.71 21.49 -40.91
C ALA A 17 34.49 20.57 -41.07
N VAL A 18 34.59 19.30 -40.67
CA VAL A 18 33.45 18.34 -40.74
C VAL A 18 32.64 18.30 -39.42
N VAL A 19 33.15 18.90 -38.34
CA VAL A 19 32.41 19.09 -37.07
C VAL A 19 31.48 20.31 -37.11
N ALA A 20 31.52 21.12 -38.18
CA ALA A 20 30.80 22.39 -38.25
C ALA A 20 29.49 22.37 -39.07
N LEU A 21 29.06 21.24 -39.63
CA LEU A 21 27.83 21.18 -40.45
C LEU A 21 26.94 19.99 -40.11
N ALA A 22 26.22 20.17 -39.00
CA ALA A 22 24.84 19.73 -38.72
C ALA A 22 24.54 18.22 -38.48
N PRO A 23 23.56 17.92 -37.59
CA PRO A 23 23.13 18.62 -36.39
C PRO A 23 23.61 17.84 -35.15
N ILE A 24 24.20 18.55 -34.20
CA ILE A 24 24.12 18.12 -32.80
C ILE A 24 22.62 18.02 -32.53
N GLY A 25 22.11 16.81 -32.42
CA GLY A 25 20.82 16.56 -31.80
C GLY A 25 20.92 17.11 -30.39
N ARG A 26 20.63 18.40 -30.24
CA ARG A 26 20.15 18.95 -29.00
C ARG A 26 18.91 18.11 -28.72
N THR A 27 19.02 17.18 -27.78
CA THR A 27 17.89 16.81 -26.98
C THR A 27 17.20 18.11 -26.60
N GLU A 28 15.90 18.22 -26.87
CA GLU A 28 15.09 19.34 -26.38
C GLU A 28 15.32 19.41 -24.88
N GLY A 29 16.26 20.27 -24.45
CA GLY A 29 16.53 20.49 -23.05
C GLY A 29 15.26 21.11 -22.49
N GLN A 30 14.59 20.38 -21.58
CA GLN A 30 13.43 20.88 -20.86
C GLN A 30 13.67 22.34 -20.52
N SER A 31 12.86 23.25 -21.04
CA SER A 31 12.96 24.69 -20.76
C SER A 31 11.73 25.16 -19.98
N GLN A 32 11.04 24.22 -19.34
CA GLN A 32 9.78 24.44 -18.66
C GLN A 32 9.86 23.88 -17.24
N ASP A 33 9.06 24.49 -16.37
CA ASP A 33 8.89 24.03 -15.00
C ASP A 33 8.36 22.59 -15.00
N THR A 34 8.84 21.79 -14.06
CA THR A 34 8.43 20.39 -13.92
C THR A 34 7.45 20.27 -12.77
N VAL A 35 6.34 19.56 -12.96
CA VAL A 35 5.41 19.23 -11.88
C VAL A 35 5.51 17.74 -11.57
N VAL A 36 5.72 17.41 -10.30
CA VAL A 36 5.67 16.05 -9.78
C VAL A 36 4.61 15.95 -8.70
N SER A 37 3.96 14.79 -8.60
CA SER A 37 2.75 14.64 -7.79
C SER A 37 2.79 13.38 -6.94
N PHE A 38 2.59 13.55 -5.63
CA PHE A 38 2.62 12.51 -4.60
C PHE A 38 1.25 12.34 -3.94
N LEU A 39 0.90 11.12 -3.59
CA LEU A 39 -0.29 10.83 -2.80
C LEU A 39 0.06 10.83 -1.31
N LEU A 40 -0.83 11.37 -0.49
CA LEU A 40 -0.69 11.46 0.97
C LEU A 40 -1.94 10.93 1.64
N LEU A 41 -1.79 10.16 2.72
CA LEU A 41 -2.91 9.72 3.55
C LEU A 41 -3.03 10.65 4.76
N ASN A 42 -4.24 10.97 5.19
CA ASN A 42 -4.42 11.61 6.50
C ASN A 42 -4.14 10.63 7.65
N HIS A 43 -4.15 11.13 8.89
CA HIS A 43 -3.95 10.35 10.11
C HIS A 43 -4.81 9.08 10.17
N ASN A 44 -6.12 9.19 9.90
CA ASN A 44 -7.05 8.06 9.94
C ASN A 44 -6.96 7.13 8.73
N ARG A 45 -6.21 7.53 7.70
CA ARG A 45 -6.02 6.82 6.43
C ARG A 45 -7.32 6.56 5.64
N ASP A 46 -8.35 7.35 5.90
CA ASP A 46 -9.64 7.32 5.22
C ASP A 46 -9.74 8.36 4.09
N LYS A 47 -8.86 9.38 4.11
CA LYS A 47 -8.75 10.40 3.07
C LYS A 47 -7.37 10.39 2.43
N THR A 48 -7.36 10.60 1.12
CA THR A 48 -6.17 10.75 0.30
C THR A 48 -6.11 12.17 -0.25
N TYR A 49 -4.91 12.75 -0.25
CA TYR A 49 -4.61 14.02 -0.88
C TYR A 49 -3.58 13.82 -1.98
N GLU A 50 -3.62 14.66 -3.01
CA GLU A 50 -2.56 14.81 -3.99
C GLU A 50 -1.78 16.09 -3.70
N LEU A 51 -0.48 15.92 -3.40
CA LEU A 51 0.49 16.99 -3.28
C LEU A 51 1.17 17.18 -4.63
N ASN A 52 0.95 18.33 -5.26
CA ASN A 52 1.65 18.72 -6.48
C ASN A 52 2.81 19.64 -6.13
N VAL A 53 4.00 19.29 -6.61
CA VAL A 53 5.25 20.04 -6.41
C VAL A 53 5.68 20.60 -7.77
N SER A 54 5.71 21.92 -7.88
CA SER A 54 6.16 22.63 -9.08
C SER A 54 7.63 23.03 -8.89
N ILE A 55 8.48 22.64 -9.81
CA ILE A 55 9.93 22.85 -9.74
C ILE A 55 10.30 23.84 -10.85
N PRO A 56 10.67 25.08 -10.49
CA PRO A 56 11.11 26.07 -11.47
C PRO A 56 12.32 25.56 -12.25
N TYR A 57 12.31 25.71 -13.57
CA TYR A 57 13.43 25.25 -14.40
C TYR A 57 14.77 25.87 -13.98
N ILE A 58 14.77 27.15 -13.59
CA ILE A 58 15.97 27.85 -13.11
C ILE A 58 16.55 27.22 -11.84
N LEU A 59 15.70 26.68 -10.97
CA LEU A 59 16.12 26.01 -9.73
C LEU A 59 16.80 24.67 -10.05
N TYR A 60 16.25 23.91 -11.01
CA TYR A 60 16.89 22.68 -11.50
C TYR A 60 18.26 22.99 -12.12
N GLN A 61 18.34 23.99 -13.03
CA GLN A 61 19.60 24.40 -13.63
C GLN A 61 20.65 24.78 -12.57
N TYR A 62 20.25 25.54 -11.56
CA TYR A 62 21.12 25.95 -10.47
C TYR A 62 21.79 24.75 -9.78
N TYR A 63 21.02 23.72 -9.41
CA TYR A 63 21.57 22.54 -8.75
C TYR A 63 22.40 21.63 -9.67
N THR A 64 22.04 21.53 -10.96
CA THR A 64 22.82 20.70 -11.90
C THR A 64 24.25 21.18 -12.13
N VAL A 65 24.54 22.47 -11.88
CA VAL A 65 25.88 23.05 -12.02
C VAL A 65 26.62 23.18 -10.68
N GLN A 66 25.97 22.89 -9.55
CA GLN A 66 26.66 22.82 -8.26
C GLN A 66 27.60 21.60 -8.22
N SER A 67 28.56 21.63 -7.30
CA SER A 67 29.47 20.49 -7.11
C SER A 67 28.71 19.29 -6.54
N HIS A 68 28.80 18.12 -7.19
CA HIS A 68 28.34 16.84 -6.65
C HIS A 68 29.47 16.03 -5.98
N PHE A 69 30.66 16.61 -5.85
CA PHE A 69 31.85 15.94 -5.32
C PHE A 69 31.82 15.79 -3.78
N LEU A 70 32.19 14.62 -3.27
CA LEU A 70 32.30 14.31 -1.85
C LEU A 70 33.79 14.09 -1.48
N PHE A 71 34.31 14.86 -0.53
CA PHE A 71 35.64 14.65 0.06
C PHE A 71 35.57 13.71 1.28
N SER A 72 34.48 13.78 2.04
CA SER A 72 34.27 13.00 3.27
C SER A 72 32.79 12.77 3.55
N PRO A 73 32.42 11.81 4.41
CA PRO A 73 31.01 11.57 4.75
C PRO A 73 30.29 12.77 5.36
N SER A 74 30.97 13.71 6.03
CA SER A 74 30.31 14.92 6.54
C SER A 74 29.76 15.81 5.43
N ASP A 75 30.28 15.68 4.21
CA ASP A 75 29.83 16.45 3.05
C ASP A 75 28.44 16.03 2.58
N PHE A 76 27.92 14.88 3.02
CA PHE A 76 26.54 14.47 2.70
C PHE A 76 25.50 15.49 3.19
N SER A 77 25.76 16.14 4.33
CA SER A 77 24.85 17.15 4.89
C SER A 77 24.55 18.31 3.94
N ARG A 78 25.47 18.65 3.02
CA ARG A 78 25.29 19.76 2.06
C ARG A 78 24.19 19.53 1.02
N PHE A 79 23.79 18.28 0.81
CA PHE A 79 22.70 17.92 -0.10
C PHE A 79 21.33 18.07 0.56
N VAL A 80 21.28 18.30 1.87
CA VAL A 80 20.05 18.70 2.56
C VAL A 80 19.82 20.19 2.28
N THR A 81 18.68 20.51 1.68
CA THR A 81 18.28 21.86 1.23
C THR A 81 16.92 22.26 1.81
N PRO A 82 16.80 22.51 3.13
CA PRO A 82 15.50 22.75 3.76
C PRO A 82 14.78 23.99 3.23
N TYR A 83 15.50 25.08 3.00
CA TYR A 83 14.93 26.30 2.44
C TYR A 83 14.19 26.04 1.13
N THR A 84 14.81 25.28 0.23
CA THR A 84 14.31 24.98 -1.11
C THR A 84 13.00 24.17 -1.07
N LEU A 85 12.88 23.23 -0.13
CA LEU A 85 11.71 22.35 0.00
C LEU A 85 10.67 22.82 1.02
N LYS A 86 10.90 23.96 1.69
CA LYS A 86 9.99 24.50 2.70
C LYS A 86 8.51 24.57 2.28
N PRO A 87 8.16 24.94 1.03
CA PRO A 87 6.75 24.96 0.63
C PRO A 87 6.05 23.60 0.70
N ILE A 88 6.79 22.49 0.56
CA ILE A 88 6.24 21.13 0.79
C ILE A 88 5.90 20.95 2.27
N ALA A 89 6.84 21.24 3.18
CA ALA A 89 6.63 21.14 4.61
C ALA A 89 5.45 22.00 5.08
N ASP A 90 5.32 23.22 4.56
CA ASP A 90 4.20 24.12 4.85
C ASP A 90 2.84 23.56 4.43
N ARG A 91 2.78 22.70 3.39
CA ARG A 91 1.55 22.00 2.97
C ARG A 91 1.27 20.77 3.83
N LEU A 92 2.29 20.01 4.20
CA LEU A 92 2.14 18.86 5.09
C LEU A 92 1.56 19.28 6.45
N TRP A 93 2.02 20.38 7.02
CA TRP A 93 1.46 20.93 8.27
C TRP A 93 0.00 21.40 8.18
N GLN A 94 -0.60 21.46 6.98
CA GLN A 94 -2.04 21.75 6.84
C GLN A 94 -2.92 20.52 7.11
N ILE A 95 -2.36 19.30 7.01
CA ILE A 95 -3.11 18.05 7.18
C ILE A 95 -2.61 17.18 8.34
N TYR A 96 -1.39 17.40 8.82
CA TYR A 96 -0.83 16.72 9.99
C TYR A 96 -0.69 17.70 11.16
N ASN A 97 -0.95 17.23 12.37
CA ASN A 97 -0.95 18.07 13.58
C ASN A 97 0.07 17.62 14.64
N ASN A 98 0.87 16.59 14.34
CA ASN A 98 1.93 16.09 15.20
C ASN A 98 3.14 15.64 14.34
N THR A 99 4.30 15.54 15.00
CA THR A 99 5.59 15.22 14.40
C THR A 99 5.68 13.80 13.86
N GLU A 100 5.02 12.84 14.50
CA GLU A 100 5.01 11.44 14.06
C GLU A 100 4.28 11.28 12.71
N ASP A 101 3.05 11.79 12.60
CA ASP A 101 2.28 11.77 11.35
C ASP A 101 2.97 12.56 10.24
N PHE A 102 3.51 13.74 10.56
CA PHE A 102 4.28 14.53 9.59
C PHE A 102 5.47 13.73 9.05
N THR A 103 6.22 13.07 9.94
CA THR A 103 7.37 12.26 9.56
C THR A 103 6.96 11.08 8.69
N ASN A 104 5.93 10.33 9.09
CA ASN A 104 5.41 9.20 8.32
C ASN A 104 4.89 9.64 6.93
N ALA A 105 4.35 10.86 6.81
CA ALA A 105 3.96 11.42 5.53
C ALA A 105 5.14 11.75 4.62
N VAL A 106 6.23 12.28 5.18
CA VAL A 106 7.48 12.51 4.43
C VAL A 106 8.06 11.19 3.94
N LEU A 107 8.09 10.17 4.78
CA LEU A 107 8.52 8.81 4.39
C LEU A 107 7.64 8.24 3.27
N GLY A 108 6.32 8.30 3.43
CA GLY A 108 5.37 7.87 2.40
C GLY A 108 5.50 8.66 1.08
N MET A 109 5.90 9.94 1.14
CA MET A 109 6.20 10.72 -0.06
C MET A 109 7.44 10.17 -0.79
N VAL A 110 8.57 9.97 -0.10
CA VAL A 110 9.80 9.48 -0.75
C VAL A 110 9.70 8.03 -1.20
N HIS A 111 8.91 7.18 -0.51
CA HIS A 111 8.64 5.80 -0.94
C HIS A 111 7.88 5.67 -2.26
N GLN A 112 7.34 6.76 -2.81
CA GLN A 112 6.72 6.80 -4.14
C GLN A 112 7.71 7.06 -5.28
N ILE A 113 8.95 7.46 -4.96
CA ILE A 113 9.98 7.74 -5.95
C ILE A 113 10.60 6.40 -6.40
N THR A 114 10.89 6.27 -7.70
CA THR A 114 11.43 5.02 -8.23
C THR A 114 12.84 4.77 -7.72
N TYR A 115 13.06 3.64 -7.06
CA TYR A 115 14.40 3.27 -6.62
C TYR A 115 15.29 2.91 -7.82
N LYS A 116 16.44 3.57 -7.92
CA LYS A 116 17.48 3.31 -8.92
C LYS A 116 18.81 3.86 -8.40
N GLU A 117 19.83 3.02 -8.33
CA GLU A 117 21.20 3.42 -7.97
C GLU A 117 21.71 4.54 -8.87
N VAL A 118 22.23 5.61 -8.25
CA VAL A 118 22.70 6.81 -8.95
C VAL A 118 24.01 7.28 -8.34
N ALA A 119 25.03 7.42 -9.20
CA ALA A 119 26.27 8.10 -8.86
C ALA A 119 26.63 9.13 -9.95
N PRO A 120 27.14 10.32 -9.60
CA PRO A 120 27.33 10.86 -8.24
C PRO A 120 26.01 11.22 -7.55
N PRO A 121 26.01 11.52 -6.23
CA PRO A 121 24.82 12.00 -5.51
C PRO A 121 24.24 13.26 -6.16
N LYS A 122 22.97 13.54 -5.88
CA LYS A 122 22.14 14.57 -6.50
C LYS A 122 21.43 15.41 -5.45
N TYR A 123 21.23 16.70 -5.76
CA TYR A 123 20.42 17.55 -4.90
C TYR A 123 18.94 17.15 -4.98
N PRO A 124 18.14 17.37 -3.92
CA PRO A 124 16.74 16.99 -3.87
C PRO A 124 15.93 17.44 -5.10
N VAL A 125 16.17 18.65 -5.60
CA VAL A 125 15.51 19.17 -6.81
C VAL A 125 15.83 18.34 -8.06
N GLU A 126 17.09 17.91 -8.24
CA GLU A 126 17.46 17.06 -9.37
C GLU A 126 16.78 15.69 -9.27
N THR A 127 16.76 15.09 -8.08
CA THR A 127 16.11 13.80 -7.82
C THR A 127 14.61 13.86 -8.08
N LEU A 128 13.93 14.92 -7.62
CA LEU A 128 12.51 15.13 -7.87
C LEU A 128 12.21 15.28 -9.37
N VAL A 129 13.03 16.03 -10.12
CA VAL A 129 12.86 16.16 -11.58
C VAL A 129 13.10 14.84 -12.31
N ASN A 130 14.12 14.07 -11.90
CA ASN A 130 14.42 12.78 -12.50
C ASN A 130 13.36 11.71 -12.21
N GLY A 131 12.67 11.81 -11.07
CA GLY A 131 11.66 10.85 -10.63
C GLY A 131 12.23 9.50 -10.15
N TYR A 132 13.54 9.43 -9.96
CA TYR A 132 14.23 8.25 -9.45
C TYR A 132 15.49 8.62 -8.64
N GLY A 133 15.92 7.71 -7.77
CA GLY A 133 17.13 7.81 -6.98
C GLY A 133 17.32 6.62 -6.04
N ASP A 134 18.35 6.64 -5.23
CA ASP A 134 18.71 5.62 -4.25
C ASP A 134 18.65 6.15 -2.82
N CYS A 135 19.21 5.38 -1.88
CA CYS A 135 19.01 5.54 -0.44
C CYS A 135 19.44 6.92 0.09
N ASP A 136 20.56 7.45 -0.38
CA ASP A 136 21.07 8.75 -0.01
C ASP A 136 20.20 9.88 -0.58
N LEU A 137 19.78 9.79 -1.85
CA LEU A 137 18.95 10.79 -2.49
C LEU A 137 17.57 10.91 -1.84
N PHE A 138 16.98 9.78 -1.43
CA PHE A 138 15.71 9.78 -0.71
C PHE A 138 15.88 10.36 0.69
N SER A 139 16.98 10.03 1.36
CA SER A 139 17.35 10.60 2.66
C SER A 139 17.53 12.12 2.59
N TYR A 140 18.13 12.65 1.52
CA TYR A 140 18.30 14.10 1.34
C TYR A 140 16.97 14.82 1.15
N ILE A 141 16.05 14.25 0.35
CA ILE A 141 14.69 14.81 0.20
C ILE A 141 13.97 14.80 1.55
N ALA A 142 13.95 13.66 2.23
CA ALA A 142 13.25 13.50 3.50
C ALA A 142 13.79 14.45 4.57
N ALA A 143 15.10 14.44 4.80
CA ALA A 143 15.75 15.34 5.77
C ALA A 143 15.50 16.81 5.45
N SER A 144 15.54 17.20 4.16
CA SER A 144 15.24 18.58 3.75
C SER A 144 13.82 19.01 4.12
N ILE A 145 12.82 18.15 3.91
CA ILE A 145 11.43 18.47 4.24
C ILE A 145 11.23 18.49 5.76
N LEU A 146 11.82 17.55 6.49
CA LEU A 146 11.72 17.45 7.95
C LEU A 146 12.36 18.66 8.65
N GLU A 147 13.58 19.01 8.28
CA GLU A 147 14.25 20.22 8.78
C GLU A 147 13.46 21.48 8.45
N ALA A 148 12.90 21.57 7.24
CA ALA A 148 12.07 22.72 6.87
C ALA A 148 10.75 22.78 7.65
N GLY A 149 10.25 21.63 8.09
CA GLY A 149 9.11 21.49 9.00
C GLY A 149 9.45 21.73 10.47
N GLY A 150 10.72 21.94 10.81
CA GLY A 150 11.19 22.14 12.18
C GLY A 150 11.38 20.85 12.98
N ILE A 151 11.57 19.71 12.31
CA ILE A 151 11.81 18.40 12.93
C ILE A 151 13.31 18.07 12.81
N PRO A 152 14.06 18.08 13.92
CA PRO A 152 15.49 17.79 13.89
C PRO A 152 15.78 16.41 13.31
N THR A 153 16.75 16.36 12.40
CA THR A 153 17.09 15.19 11.61
C THR A 153 18.61 15.01 11.55
N VAL A 154 19.06 13.76 11.50
CA VAL A 154 20.45 13.39 11.20
C VAL A 154 20.48 12.35 10.09
N LEU A 155 21.55 12.30 9.32
CA LEU A 155 21.79 11.22 8.36
C LEU A 155 22.50 10.06 9.06
N LEU A 156 22.15 8.83 8.69
CA LEU A 156 22.78 7.60 9.14
C LEU A 156 23.45 6.94 7.94
N TYR A 157 24.79 6.92 7.93
CA TYR A 157 25.56 6.31 6.87
C TYR A 157 26.10 4.94 7.30
N TYR A 158 25.59 3.89 6.66
CA TYR A 158 25.95 2.49 6.88
C TYR A 158 26.98 2.07 5.84
N LYS A 159 28.25 2.42 6.11
CA LYS A 159 29.35 2.24 5.13
C LYS A 159 29.52 0.80 4.66
N GLU A 160 29.37 -0.19 5.55
CA GLU A 160 29.55 -1.60 5.20
C GLU A 160 28.39 -2.17 4.38
N GLN A 161 27.20 -1.57 4.52
CA GLN A 161 25.99 -1.97 3.82
C GLN A 161 25.75 -1.14 2.55
N GLU A 162 26.62 -0.16 2.27
CA GLU A 162 26.44 0.82 1.19
C GLU A 162 25.05 1.47 1.21
N HIS A 163 24.56 1.80 2.42
CA HIS A 163 23.21 2.31 2.65
C HIS A 163 23.19 3.63 3.40
N MET A 164 22.12 4.41 3.20
CA MET A 164 21.83 5.62 3.94
C MET A 164 20.35 5.72 4.27
N GLU A 165 20.07 6.07 5.52
CA GLU A 165 18.74 6.46 5.98
C GLU A 165 18.87 7.67 6.90
N ILE A 166 17.79 8.06 7.56
CA ILE A 166 17.77 9.17 8.50
C ILE A 166 17.32 8.71 9.89
N ALA A 167 17.62 9.53 10.89
CA ALA A 167 16.94 9.44 12.17
C ALA A 167 16.43 10.82 12.59
N VAL A 168 15.28 10.84 13.25
CA VAL A 168 14.51 12.07 13.52
C VAL A 168 14.14 12.19 14.99
N ASP A 169 14.23 13.40 15.53
CA ASP A 169 13.70 13.72 16.86
C ASP A 169 12.26 14.20 16.72
N ILE A 170 11.31 13.30 16.99
CA ILE A 170 9.88 13.62 17.00
C ILE A 170 9.36 13.99 18.39
N GLY A 171 10.24 14.13 19.40
CA GLY A 171 9.92 14.53 20.77
C GLY A 171 9.41 13.43 21.70
N SER A 172 8.93 12.31 21.17
CA SER A 172 8.48 11.15 21.95
C SER A 172 8.65 9.85 21.17
N GLU A 173 8.55 8.70 21.86
CA GLU A 173 8.61 7.40 21.20
C GLU A 173 7.46 7.23 20.18
N PRO A 174 7.74 6.79 18.93
CA PRO A 174 6.73 6.49 17.94
C PRO A 174 5.68 5.51 18.45
N THR A 175 4.41 5.82 18.21
CA THR A 175 3.26 5.02 18.64
C THR A 175 2.66 4.20 17.50
N GLN A 176 3.00 4.51 16.25
CA GLN A 176 2.48 3.89 15.05
C GLN A 176 3.42 2.83 14.46
N ALA A 177 4.62 2.66 15.02
CA ALA A 177 5.52 1.57 14.63
C ALA A 177 4.83 0.20 14.82
N ARG A 178 4.92 -0.66 13.82
CA ARG A 178 4.30 -2.01 13.82
C ARG A 178 5.25 -3.09 14.34
N THR A 179 6.52 -2.74 14.48
CA THR A 179 7.60 -3.57 15.01
C THR A 179 8.20 -2.93 16.24
N SER A 180 9.24 -3.53 16.80
CA SER A 180 10.10 -2.86 17.78
C SER A 180 10.58 -1.51 17.25
N VAL A 181 10.67 -0.54 18.15
CA VAL A 181 11.14 0.82 17.88
C VAL A 181 12.65 0.87 18.01
N TYR A 182 13.32 1.43 17.02
CA TYR A 182 14.77 1.62 16.97
C TYR A 182 15.11 3.10 16.96
N SER A 183 16.22 3.45 17.62
CA SER A 183 16.71 4.81 17.73
C SER A 183 18.23 4.85 17.87
N VAL A 184 18.78 6.03 17.63
CA VAL A 184 20.16 6.39 17.95
C VAL A 184 20.19 7.57 18.90
N THR A 185 21.28 7.73 19.64
CA THR A 185 21.51 8.92 20.47
C THR A 185 22.49 9.84 19.79
N TYR A 186 22.11 11.11 19.61
CA TYR A 186 22.96 12.14 19.05
C TYR A 186 22.82 13.43 19.86
N GLN A 187 23.95 14.01 20.29
CA GLN A 187 23.99 15.22 21.12
C GLN A 187 23.04 15.20 22.35
N ASN A 188 22.96 14.05 23.05
CA ASN A 188 22.07 13.80 24.20
C ASN A 188 20.57 13.82 23.90
N ALA A 189 20.16 13.79 22.63
CA ALA A 189 18.78 13.60 22.20
C ALA A 189 18.60 12.24 21.50
N THR A 190 17.39 11.72 21.55
CA THR A 190 17.01 10.45 20.92
C THR A 190 16.42 10.73 19.55
N TYR A 191 17.01 10.12 18.53
CA TYR A 191 16.54 10.20 17.15
C TYR A 191 16.05 8.82 16.72
N TYR A 192 14.80 8.72 16.29
CA TYR A 192 14.18 7.46 15.88
C TYR A 192 14.50 7.17 14.41
N ILE A 193 14.79 5.90 14.10
CA ILE A 193 15.12 5.45 12.75
C ILE A 193 13.96 5.77 11.80
N ALA A 194 14.26 6.22 10.59
CA ALA A 194 13.27 6.55 9.58
C ALA A 194 13.78 6.11 8.21
N GLU A 195 13.49 4.86 7.86
CA GLU A 195 13.94 4.24 6.62
C GLU A 195 13.25 4.86 5.39
N CYS A 196 14.06 5.50 4.54
CA CYS A 196 13.60 6.26 3.38
C CYS A 196 13.39 5.40 2.11
N THR A 197 13.75 4.12 2.14
CA THR A 197 13.64 3.15 1.05
C THR A 197 12.72 2.00 1.43
N GLY A 198 11.75 1.65 0.60
CA GLY A 198 10.81 0.58 0.97
C GLY A 198 9.67 0.32 -0.01
N GLY A 199 9.46 1.26 -0.95
CA GLY A 199 8.35 1.15 -1.89
C GLY A 199 6.99 1.06 -1.19
N GLN A 200 5.96 0.66 -1.94
CA GLN A 200 4.60 0.42 -1.43
C GLN A 200 4.14 1.46 -0.40
N TRP A 201 4.27 2.75 -0.72
CA TRP A 201 4.19 3.87 0.21
C TRP A 201 3.03 3.86 1.23
N ARG A 202 1.88 3.25 0.91
CA ARG A 202 0.76 3.08 1.86
C ARG A 202 1.12 2.14 3.02
N GLN A 203 2.00 1.18 2.81
CA GLN A 203 2.40 0.17 3.78
C GLN A 203 3.89 0.23 4.11
N GLY A 204 4.64 1.15 3.49
CA GLY A 204 6.06 1.40 3.70
C GLY A 204 6.43 1.71 5.15
N TRP A 205 7.72 1.90 5.39
CA TRP A 205 8.28 2.09 6.72
C TRP A 205 7.69 3.30 7.44
N ARG A 206 7.50 3.14 8.75
CA ARG A 206 7.13 4.20 9.67
C ARG A 206 8.34 4.57 10.53
N VAL A 207 8.36 5.80 11.02
CA VAL A 207 9.37 6.23 12.00
C VAL A 207 9.40 5.28 13.19
N GLY A 208 10.60 4.91 13.60
CA GLY A 208 10.90 3.88 14.59
C GLY A 208 11.09 2.47 14.01
N GLU A 209 10.56 2.15 12.82
CA GLU A 209 10.76 0.84 12.20
C GLU A 209 12.14 0.79 11.51
N CYS A 210 12.85 -0.35 11.64
CA CYS A 210 14.19 -0.53 11.09
C CYS A 210 14.29 -1.90 10.37
N PRO A 211 14.73 -1.94 9.10
CA PRO A 211 15.02 -3.18 8.38
C PRO A 211 15.99 -4.07 9.15
N THR A 212 15.79 -5.39 9.10
CA THR A 212 16.58 -6.37 9.86
C THR A 212 18.07 -6.26 9.64
N ASP A 213 18.48 -5.86 8.44
CA ASP A 213 19.88 -5.76 8.03
C ASP A 213 20.62 -4.61 8.74
N TYR A 214 19.89 -3.63 9.28
CA TYR A 214 20.46 -2.42 9.89
C TYR A 214 20.32 -2.36 11.41
N GLN A 215 19.48 -3.22 12.02
CA GLN A 215 19.18 -3.21 13.46
C GLN A 215 20.40 -3.35 14.38
N ASN A 216 21.46 -4.02 13.91
CA ASN A 216 22.72 -4.22 14.65
C ASN A 216 23.94 -3.73 13.85
N ALA A 217 23.73 -3.02 12.75
CA ALA A 217 24.81 -2.53 11.92
C ALA A 217 25.45 -1.29 12.56
N THR A 218 26.76 -1.12 12.35
CA THR A 218 27.45 0.09 12.81
C THR A 218 27.15 1.23 11.84
N THR A 219 26.64 2.34 12.36
CA THR A 219 26.31 3.53 11.56
C THR A 219 27.18 4.73 11.92
N GLN A 220 27.52 5.53 10.91
CA GLN A 220 28.09 6.86 11.12
C GLN A 220 26.97 7.89 11.15
N ILE A 221 26.76 8.53 12.30
CA ILE A 221 25.79 9.62 12.45
C ILE A 221 26.40 10.92 11.91
N ILE A 222 25.70 11.58 11.00
CA ILE A 222 26.12 12.83 10.37
C ILE A 222 25.08 13.90 10.71
N GLY A 223 25.50 14.89 11.51
CA GLY A 223 24.70 16.08 11.79
C GLY A 223 24.54 16.97 10.56
N LEU A 224 23.51 17.81 10.57
CA LEU A 224 23.15 18.67 9.44
C LEU A 224 23.73 20.08 9.53
N ASP A 225 24.82 20.30 10.27
CA ASP A 225 25.47 21.61 10.41
C ASP A 225 25.93 22.20 9.05
N GLY A 226 26.21 21.33 8.07
CA GLY A 226 26.63 21.69 6.71
C GLY A 226 25.49 21.86 5.69
N MET A 227 24.22 21.78 6.11
CA MET A 227 23.07 21.88 5.21
C MET A 227 22.93 23.27 4.58
N GLU A 228 22.39 23.31 3.36
CA GLU A 228 22.20 24.56 2.63
C GLU A 228 21.04 25.38 3.22
N GLN A 229 21.37 26.55 3.76
CA GLN A 229 20.41 27.42 4.45
C GLN A 229 19.57 28.29 3.51
N THR A 230 20.04 28.54 2.28
CA THR A 230 19.36 29.42 1.31
C THR A 230 19.66 28.97 -0.11
N SER A 231 18.72 29.18 -1.03
CA SER A 231 18.88 28.94 -2.46
C SER A 231 18.34 30.10 -3.29
N ILE A 232 18.54 30.08 -4.60
CA ILE A 232 18.06 31.13 -5.52
C ILE A 232 16.53 31.20 -5.63
N ALA A 233 15.84 30.11 -5.27
CA ALA A 233 14.39 29.99 -5.26
C ALA A 233 13.95 28.80 -4.41
N GLN A 234 12.64 28.60 -4.29
CA GLN A 234 12.02 27.41 -3.68
C GLN A 234 11.18 26.67 -4.72
N VAL A 235 10.78 25.45 -4.40
CA VAL A 235 9.70 24.76 -5.15
C VAL A 235 8.35 25.43 -4.86
N GLY A 236 7.37 25.28 -5.74
CA GLY A 236 5.97 25.50 -5.43
C GLY A 236 5.31 24.22 -4.90
N ALA A 237 4.31 24.34 -4.03
CA ALA A 237 3.54 23.20 -3.55
C ALA A 237 2.04 23.53 -3.42
N SER A 238 1.19 22.63 -3.88
CA SER A 238 -0.27 22.69 -3.72
C SER A 238 -0.84 21.34 -3.28
N LEU A 239 -1.95 21.38 -2.54
CA LEU A 239 -2.59 20.21 -1.97
C LEU A 239 -4.05 20.14 -2.44
N ARG A 240 -4.50 18.96 -2.84
CA ARG A 240 -5.89 18.70 -3.25
C ARG A 240 -6.40 17.44 -2.57
N GLU A 241 -7.51 17.53 -1.84
CA GLU A 241 -8.23 16.33 -1.37
C GLU A 241 -8.83 15.59 -2.56
N LEU A 242 -8.70 14.26 -2.62
CA LEU A 242 -9.30 13.46 -3.67
C LEU A 242 -10.82 13.30 -3.47
N ASP A 243 -11.54 13.06 -4.56
CA ASP A 243 -12.99 12.92 -4.54
C ASP A 243 -13.39 11.62 -3.80
N PRO A 244 -14.52 11.58 -3.07
CA PRO A 244 -14.98 10.37 -2.40
C PRO A 244 -15.42 9.29 -3.40
N SER A 245 -15.35 8.03 -2.99
CA SER A 245 -15.90 6.89 -3.73
C SER A 245 -16.63 5.91 -2.81
N THR A 246 -17.39 4.99 -3.40
CA THR A 246 -18.00 3.87 -2.69
C THR A 246 -17.75 2.57 -3.43
N LEU A 247 -17.71 1.46 -2.68
CA LEU A 247 -17.52 0.11 -3.20
C LEU A 247 -18.64 -0.79 -2.69
N ALA A 248 -19.49 -1.27 -3.60
CA ALA A 248 -20.55 -2.21 -3.29
C ALA A 248 -20.10 -3.65 -3.54
N LEU A 249 -20.60 -4.60 -2.73
CA LEU A 249 -20.34 -6.03 -2.85
C LEU A 249 -21.63 -6.82 -2.65
N GLN A 250 -21.84 -7.83 -3.48
CA GLN A 250 -22.95 -8.78 -3.40
C GLN A 250 -22.45 -10.21 -3.68
N VAL A 251 -23.10 -11.18 -3.08
CA VAL A 251 -22.86 -12.62 -3.29
C VAL A 251 -24.12 -13.27 -3.85
N SER A 252 -23.97 -14.21 -4.78
CA SER A 252 -25.10 -14.87 -5.45
C SER A 252 -26.00 -15.68 -4.50
N SER A 253 -25.46 -16.14 -3.38
CA SER A 253 -26.20 -16.82 -2.32
C SER A 253 -25.48 -16.68 -0.98
N SER A 254 -26.23 -16.58 0.13
CA SER A 254 -25.72 -16.66 1.49
C SER A 254 -25.60 -18.09 2.02
N LEU A 255 -26.11 -19.08 1.27
CA LEU A 255 -26.03 -20.51 1.59
C LEU A 255 -25.70 -21.31 0.33
N THR A 256 -24.68 -22.14 0.40
CA THR A 256 -24.31 -23.03 -0.72
C THR A 256 -23.85 -24.39 -0.20
N LEU A 257 -23.80 -25.39 -1.09
CA LEU A 257 -23.22 -26.69 -0.79
C LEU A 257 -21.72 -26.68 -1.06
N GLU A 258 -21.00 -27.51 -0.34
CA GLU A 258 -19.57 -27.77 -0.61
C GLU A 258 -19.32 -28.13 -2.09
N ASN A 259 -18.20 -27.66 -2.64
CA ASN A 259 -17.83 -27.76 -4.07
C ASN A 259 -18.76 -27.03 -5.05
N SER A 260 -19.73 -26.24 -4.58
CA SER A 260 -20.55 -25.40 -5.46
C SER A 260 -19.99 -23.97 -5.52
N PRO A 261 -19.79 -23.39 -6.72
CA PRO A 261 -19.29 -22.04 -6.84
C PRO A 261 -20.34 -21.01 -6.38
N ILE A 262 -19.86 -19.91 -5.82
CA ILE A 262 -20.61 -18.67 -5.61
C ILE A 262 -20.07 -17.59 -6.54
N VAL A 263 -20.95 -16.69 -6.99
CA VAL A 263 -20.54 -15.52 -7.75
C VAL A 263 -20.51 -14.33 -6.81
N ILE A 264 -19.34 -13.72 -6.69
CA ILE A 264 -19.12 -12.44 -6.03
C ILE A 264 -19.21 -11.37 -7.11
N SER A 265 -19.97 -10.31 -6.87
CA SER A 265 -20.10 -9.18 -7.79
C SER A 265 -20.09 -7.88 -7.02
N GLY A 266 -19.72 -6.79 -7.69
CA GLY A 266 -19.70 -5.48 -7.06
C GLY A 266 -19.49 -4.36 -8.05
N GLN A 267 -19.45 -3.13 -7.54
CA GLN A 267 -19.28 -1.93 -8.35
C GLN A 267 -18.60 -0.82 -7.56
N ILE A 268 -17.70 -0.09 -8.21
CA ILE A 268 -17.16 1.19 -7.71
C ILE A 268 -18.03 2.33 -8.25
N LEU A 269 -18.36 3.29 -7.37
CA LEU A 269 -18.97 4.56 -7.75
C LEU A 269 -18.14 5.75 -7.24
N PRO A 270 -17.82 6.76 -8.08
CA PRO A 270 -18.14 6.85 -9.51
C PRO A 270 -17.51 5.75 -10.37
N GLN A 271 -18.09 5.51 -11.55
CA GLN A 271 -17.69 4.40 -12.42
C GLN A 271 -16.26 4.61 -12.93
N VAL A 272 -15.37 3.68 -12.57
CA VAL A 272 -13.96 3.68 -12.96
C VAL A 272 -13.59 2.33 -13.55
N ALA A 273 -12.98 2.36 -14.73
CA ALA A 273 -12.63 1.18 -15.51
C ALA A 273 -11.16 0.79 -15.29
N GLY A 274 -10.84 -0.51 -15.39
CA GLY A 274 -9.46 -0.97 -15.33
C GLY A 274 -8.81 -0.90 -13.94
N GLU A 275 -9.63 -0.75 -12.90
CA GLU A 275 -9.15 -0.61 -11.52
C GLU A 275 -9.10 -1.97 -10.83
N ASN A 276 -8.05 -2.20 -10.02
CA ASN A 276 -7.87 -3.45 -9.29
C ASN A 276 -8.63 -3.42 -7.96
N VAL A 277 -9.63 -4.29 -7.84
CA VAL A 277 -10.37 -4.55 -6.59
C VAL A 277 -9.85 -5.84 -5.95
N THR A 278 -9.39 -5.73 -4.71
CA THR A 278 -8.93 -6.87 -3.92
C THR A 278 -10.11 -7.48 -3.17
N LEU A 279 -10.35 -8.77 -3.40
CA LEU A 279 -11.35 -9.56 -2.69
C LEU A 279 -10.68 -10.32 -1.55
N GLN A 280 -11.25 -10.19 -0.35
CA GLN A 280 -10.75 -10.83 0.85
C GLN A 280 -11.85 -11.67 1.51
N ALA A 281 -11.45 -12.76 2.16
CA ALA A 281 -12.35 -13.64 2.89
C ALA A 281 -11.80 -14.00 4.26
N LYS A 282 -12.69 -14.18 5.22
CA LYS A 282 -12.42 -14.67 6.57
C LYS A 282 -13.15 -16.00 6.76
N ILE A 283 -12.41 -17.10 6.82
CA ILE A 283 -12.99 -18.45 6.88
C ILE A 283 -13.02 -18.91 8.35
N ASN A 284 -14.19 -19.28 8.86
CA ASN A 284 -14.42 -19.74 10.23
C ASN A 284 -13.84 -18.79 11.29
N SER A 285 -13.97 -17.48 11.07
CA SER A 285 -13.44 -16.44 11.95
C SER A 285 -11.90 -16.40 12.11
N ASN A 286 -11.14 -16.96 11.16
CA ASN A 286 -9.67 -16.84 11.09
C ASN A 286 -9.20 -15.45 10.62
N ASN A 287 -7.94 -15.29 10.21
CA ASN A 287 -7.45 -14.05 9.61
C ASN A 287 -8.05 -13.82 8.21
N TRP A 288 -8.13 -12.55 7.79
CA TRP A 288 -8.47 -12.20 6.41
C TRP A 288 -7.39 -12.72 5.45
N ILE A 289 -7.82 -13.39 4.39
CA ILE A 289 -6.95 -13.82 3.29
C ILE A 289 -7.42 -13.18 1.98
N THR A 290 -6.47 -12.81 1.12
CA THR A 290 -6.80 -12.38 -0.24
C THR A 290 -7.19 -13.60 -1.07
N ILE A 291 -8.39 -13.59 -1.64
CA ILE A 291 -8.90 -14.69 -2.48
C ILE A 291 -8.76 -14.41 -3.98
N ALA A 292 -8.75 -13.14 -4.38
CA ALA A 292 -8.53 -12.70 -5.75
C ALA A 292 -8.27 -11.19 -5.83
N THR A 293 -7.68 -10.76 -6.93
CA THR A 293 -7.72 -9.37 -7.40
C THR A 293 -8.43 -9.38 -8.75
N VAL A 294 -9.46 -8.56 -8.90
CA VAL A 294 -10.25 -8.46 -10.14
C VAL A 294 -10.22 -7.04 -10.67
N GLU A 295 -10.28 -6.93 -12.00
CA GLU A 295 -10.28 -5.64 -12.69
C GLU A 295 -11.72 -5.19 -12.97
N THR A 296 -12.00 -3.90 -12.78
CA THR A 296 -13.31 -3.34 -13.09
C THR A 296 -13.55 -3.20 -14.60
N GLN A 297 -14.79 -3.47 -14.99
CA GLN A 297 -15.32 -3.23 -16.32
C GLN A 297 -15.53 -1.72 -16.57
N PRO A 298 -15.80 -1.29 -17.82
CA PRO A 298 -16.03 0.12 -18.15
C PRO A 298 -17.12 0.83 -17.35
N ASP A 299 -18.10 0.10 -16.82
CA ASP A 299 -19.18 0.60 -15.96
C ASP A 299 -18.85 0.56 -14.46
N GLY A 300 -17.59 0.27 -14.11
CA GLY A 300 -17.10 0.14 -12.74
C GLY A 300 -17.46 -1.17 -12.05
N THR A 301 -18.13 -2.10 -12.73
CA THR A 301 -18.53 -3.38 -12.13
C THR A 301 -17.41 -4.42 -12.16
N PHE A 302 -17.49 -5.42 -11.30
CA PHE A 302 -16.61 -6.59 -11.35
C PHE A 302 -17.36 -7.85 -10.93
N THR A 303 -16.88 -9.00 -11.38
CA THR A 303 -17.42 -10.31 -11.00
C THR A 303 -16.31 -11.33 -10.80
N TYR A 304 -16.48 -12.22 -9.83
CA TYR A 304 -15.56 -13.32 -9.54
C TYR A 304 -16.33 -14.58 -9.16
N SER A 305 -16.01 -15.71 -9.78
CA SER A 305 -16.59 -17.01 -9.43
C SER A 305 -15.61 -17.75 -8.52
N TRP A 306 -16.05 -18.06 -7.31
CA TRP A 306 -15.22 -18.69 -6.28
C TRP A 306 -15.88 -19.97 -5.76
N THR A 307 -15.09 -21.04 -5.56
CA THR A 307 -15.55 -22.26 -4.87
C THR A 307 -14.94 -22.29 -3.47
N PRO A 308 -15.65 -21.76 -2.46
CA PRO A 308 -15.12 -21.69 -1.10
C PRO A 308 -15.08 -23.06 -0.39
N PRO A 309 -14.22 -23.22 0.64
CA PRO A 309 -14.26 -24.37 1.53
C PRO A 309 -15.51 -24.35 2.43
N SER A 310 -15.83 -25.49 3.05
CA SER A 310 -16.97 -25.59 3.98
C SER A 310 -16.80 -24.72 5.24
N GLY A 311 -17.90 -24.16 5.76
CA GLY A 311 -17.92 -23.35 6.98
C GLY A 311 -18.59 -22.00 6.81
N THR A 312 -18.40 -21.12 7.79
CA THR A 312 -18.89 -19.72 7.75
C THR A 312 -17.81 -18.84 7.19
N ILE A 313 -18.15 -18.02 6.18
CA ILE A 313 -17.19 -17.18 5.48
C ILE A 313 -17.73 -15.76 5.41
N ASP A 314 -16.95 -14.79 5.88
CA ASP A 314 -17.20 -13.37 5.66
C ASP A 314 -16.36 -12.88 4.48
N ILE A 315 -16.96 -12.12 3.58
CA ILE A 315 -16.33 -11.66 2.34
C ILE A 315 -16.41 -10.13 2.27
N GLN A 316 -15.32 -9.50 1.87
CA GLN A 316 -15.23 -8.06 1.66
C GLN A 316 -14.43 -7.74 0.41
N ALA A 317 -14.72 -6.61 -0.23
CA ALA A 317 -13.90 -6.04 -1.29
C ALA A 317 -13.24 -4.74 -0.83
N ASN A 318 -12.04 -4.48 -1.34
CA ASN A 318 -11.28 -3.27 -1.06
C ASN A 318 -10.67 -2.70 -2.35
N TRP A 319 -10.78 -1.39 -2.54
CA TRP A 319 -10.13 -0.64 -3.60
C TRP A 319 -9.29 0.47 -2.98
N GLU A 320 -8.03 0.61 -3.41
CA GLU A 320 -7.10 1.60 -2.82
C GLU A 320 -7.35 3.04 -3.29
N GLY A 321 -8.21 3.23 -4.29
CA GLY A 321 -8.40 4.51 -4.96
C GLY A 321 -7.37 4.75 -6.05
N ASN A 322 -7.46 5.91 -6.69
CA ASN A 322 -6.55 6.34 -7.76
C ASN A 322 -6.20 7.83 -7.59
N ARG A 323 -5.69 8.50 -8.63
CA ARG A 323 -5.34 9.93 -8.56
C ARG A 323 -6.55 10.86 -8.56
N GLN A 324 -7.75 10.35 -8.81
CA GLN A 324 -8.98 11.13 -8.81
C GLN A 324 -9.81 10.89 -7.55
N TYR A 325 -9.93 9.63 -7.14
CA TYR A 325 -10.82 9.20 -6.07
C TYR A 325 -10.10 8.53 -4.90
N ASN A 326 -10.61 8.75 -3.70
CA ASN A 326 -10.25 8.00 -2.50
C ASN A 326 -10.54 6.51 -2.66
N GLY A 327 -9.80 5.68 -1.92
CA GLY A 327 -10.12 4.26 -1.79
C GLY A 327 -11.43 4.02 -1.04
N ALA A 328 -11.98 2.82 -1.20
CA ALA A 328 -13.22 2.40 -0.56
C ALA A 328 -13.18 0.92 -0.21
N SER A 329 -13.83 0.56 0.90
CA SER A 329 -14.06 -0.82 1.31
C SER A 329 -15.56 -1.10 1.32
N SER A 330 -15.96 -2.30 0.90
CA SER A 330 -17.37 -2.70 0.91
C SER A 330 -17.87 -3.05 2.31
N ALA A 331 -19.19 -3.14 2.47
CA ALA A 331 -19.77 -3.91 3.58
C ALA A 331 -19.38 -5.39 3.46
N GLN A 332 -19.41 -6.10 4.60
CA GLN A 332 -19.14 -7.54 4.66
C GLN A 332 -20.40 -8.33 4.31
N ASN A 333 -20.24 -9.39 3.52
CA ASN A 333 -21.29 -10.37 3.24
C ASN A 333 -20.89 -11.74 3.78
N SER A 334 -21.79 -12.40 4.49
CA SER A 334 -21.55 -13.73 5.04
C SER A 334 -22.19 -14.83 4.20
N VAL A 335 -21.45 -15.91 3.97
CA VAL A 335 -21.89 -17.12 3.27
C VAL A 335 -21.64 -18.34 4.17
N PHE A 336 -22.65 -19.20 4.31
CA PHE A 336 -22.48 -20.52 4.92
C PHE A 336 -22.35 -21.58 3.82
N VAL A 337 -21.23 -22.30 3.83
CA VAL A 337 -20.96 -23.41 2.92
C VAL A 337 -21.22 -24.70 3.67
N MET A 338 -22.33 -25.36 3.36
CA MET A 338 -22.78 -26.58 4.03
C MET A 338 -21.94 -27.79 3.56
N PRO A 339 -21.20 -28.47 4.47
CA PRO A 339 -20.49 -29.69 4.13
C PRO A 339 -21.43 -30.85 3.82
N TYR A 340 -21.01 -31.76 2.92
CA TYR A 340 -21.84 -32.91 2.52
C TYR A 340 -22.22 -33.83 3.69
N ILE A 341 -21.39 -33.89 4.74
CA ILE A 341 -21.67 -34.72 5.92
C ILE A 341 -22.95 -34.27 6.65
N PHE A 342 -23.24 -32.98 6.69
CA PHE A 342 -24.47 -32.48 7.31
C PHE A 342 -25.69 -32.85 6.48
N LEU A 343 -25.59 -32.80 5.15
CA LEU A 343 -26.66 -33.28 4.27
C LEU A 343 -26.91 -34.77 4.49
N ALA A 344 -25.85 -35.58 4.58
CA ALA A 344 -25.94 -37.01 4.84
C ALA A 344 -26.59 -37.31 6.21
N LEU A 345 -26.24 -36.57 7.27
CA LEU A 345 -26.84 -36.70 8.60
C LEU A 345 -28.32 -36.29 8.62
N ILE A 346 -28.69 -35.23 7.92
CA ILE A 346 -30.08 -34.80 7.79
C ILE A 346 -30.90 -35.87 7.07
N LEU A 347 -30.36 -36.43 5.98
CA LEU A 347 -31.01 -37.49 5.22
C LEU A 347 -31.15 -38.79 6.05
N THR A 348 -30.12 -39.20 6.79
CA THR A 348 -30.19 -40.40 7.64
C THR A 348 -31.20 -40.23 8.77
N LEU A 349 -31.24 -39.06 9.41
CA LEU A 349 -32.23 -38.74 10.44
C LEU A 349 -33.65 -38.72 9.86
N ALA A 350 -33.86 -38.12 8.69
CA ALA A 350 -35.16 -38.09 8.01
C ALA A 350 -35.66 -39.51 7.68
N VAL A 351 -34.79 -40.37 7.14
CA VAL A 351 -35.11 -41.79 6.88
C VAL A 351 -35.44 -42.51 8.19
N GLY A 352 -34.67 -42.28 9.26
CA GLY A 352 -34.95 -42.84 10.58
C GLY A 352 -36.33 -42.46 11.12
N ILE A 353 -36.73 -41.19 10.99
CA ILE A 353 -38.06 -40.70 11.41
C ILE A 353 -39.17 -41.34 10.58
N VAL A 354 -38.99 -41.49 9.26
CA VAL A 354 -39.95 -42.17 8.39
C VAL A 354 -40.10 -43.64 8.79
N LEU A 355 -39.01 -44.34 9.07
CA LEU A 355 -39.06 -45.73 9.52
C LEU A 355 -39.76 -45.87 10.89
N LEU A 356 -39.44 -45.00 11.85
CA LEU A 356 -40.08 -44.99 13.17
C LEU A 356 -41.58 -44.70 13.08
N SER A 357 -41.99 -43.75 12.24
CA SER A 357 -43.40 -43.44 12.03
C SER A 357 -44.14 -44.60 11.35
N LEU A 358 -43.53 -45.29 10.37
CA LEU A 358 -44.08 -46.50 9.77
C LEU A 358 -44.27 -47.63 10.80
N VAL A 359 -43.26 -47.88 11.65
CA VAL A 359 -43.34 -48.87 12.74
C VAL A 359 -44.47 -48.51 13.70
N PHE A 360 -44.58 -47.24 14.10
CA PHE A 360 -45.67 -46.76 14.96
C PHE A 360 -47.05 -46.96 14.33
N VAL A 361 -47.21 -46.70 13.03
CA VAL A 361 -48.47 -46.96 12.29
C VAL A 361 -48.79 -48.46 12.26
N VAL A 362 -47.81 -49.33 12.01
CA VAL A 362 -48.02 -50.78 12.00
C VAL A 362 -48.41 -51.29 13.39
N VAL A 363 -47.70 -50.86 14.45
CA VAL A 363 -47.99 -51.26 15.83
C VAL A 363 -49.36 -50.75 16.28
N SER A 364 -49.71 -49.51 15.97
CA SER A 364 -51.03 -48.95 16.33
C SER A 364 -52.16 -49.64 15.58
N ARG A 365 -51.99 -50.02 14.30
CA ARG A 365 -52.95 -50.86 13.57
C ARG A 365 -53.11 -52.24 14.22
N ARG A 366 -52.00 -52.90 14.59
CA ARG A 366 -52.05 -54.20 15.30
C ARG A 366 -52.78 -54.10 16.65
N ARG A 367 -52.52 -53.05 17.43
CA ARG A 367 -53.23 -52.79 18.70
C ARG A 367 -54.73 -52.56 18.51
N LYS A 368 -55.13 -51.74 17.53
CA LYS A 368 -56.55 -51.53 17.19
C LYS A 368 -57.25 -52.84 16.82
N ASN A 369 -56.62 -53.66 15.99
CA ASN A 369 -57.15 -54.96 15.60
C ASN A 369 -57.27 -55.94 16.79
N ALA A 370 -56.29 -55.94 17.70
CA ALA A 370 -56.35 -56.77 18.91
C ALA A 370 -57.48 -56.34 19.87
N ILE A 371 -57.68 -55.04 20.06
CA ILE A 371 -58.78 -54.50 20.88
C ILE A 371 -60.15 -54.84 20.26
N SER A 372 -60.29 -54.72 18.93
CA SER A 372 -61.54 -55.12 18.26
C SER A 372 -61.85 -56.62 18.42
N MET A 373 -60.82 -57.48 18.38
CA MET A 373 -61.00 -58.93 18.61
C MET A 373 -61.40 -59.24 20.05
N GLN A 374 -60.85 -58.52 21.03
CA GLN A 374 -61.16 -58.72 22.45
C GLN A 374 -62.56 -58.20 22.85
N MET A 375 -63.04 -57.12 22.21
CA MET A 375 -64.42 -56.65 22.35
C MET A 375 -65.45 -57.63 21.73
N GLN A 376 -65.05 -58.39 20.72
CA GLN A 376 -65.92 -59.38 20.07
C GLN A 376 -66.06 -60.67 20.89
N SER A 377 -65.07 -61.01 21.72
CA SER A 377 -65.10 -62.21 22.59
C SER A 377 -65.76 -61.99 23.95
N SER A 378 -66.06 -60.76 24.35
CA SER A 378 -66.70 -60.41 25.63
C SER A 378 -68.20 -60.12 25.53
N ALA A 379 -68.80 -60.33 24.35
CA ALA A 379 -70.24 -60.19 24.17
C ALA A 379 -71.00 -61.23 25.02
N PRO A 380 -72.01 -60.82 25.83
CA PRO A 380 -72.72 -61.73 26.72
C PRO A 380 -73.50 -62.79 25.92
N PRO A 381 -73.62 -64.03 26.42
CA PRO A 381 -74.30 -65.10 25.72
C PRO A 381 -75.80 -64.77 25.55
N PRO A 382 -76.42 -65.21 24.44
CA PRO A 382 -77.83 -64.93 24.18
C PRO A 382 -78.72 -65.58 25.25
N PRO A 383 -79.85 -64.95 25.61
CA PRO A 383 -80.73 -65.47 26.64
C PRO A 383 -81.32 -66.83 26.25
N PRO A 384 -81.55 -67.73 27.23
CA PRO A 384 -82.03 -69.08 26.96
C PRO A 384 -83.46 -69.05 26.42
N ASN A 385 -83.70 -69.84 25.37
CA ASN A 385 -85.03 -70.01 24.77
C ASN A 385 -85.98 -70.71 25.74
N LEU A 386 -87.10 -70.06 26.03
CA LEU A 386 -88.25 -70.64 26.73
C LEU A 386 -89.00 -71.54 25.74
N SER A 387 -89.15 -72.82 26.10
CA SER A 387 -90.10 -73.77 25.51
C SER A 387 -90.86 -74.48 26.60
#